data_AF-A0A2E7RNS6-F1
#
_entry.id   AF-A0A2E7RNS6-F1
#
_cell.length_a   1.000
_cell.length_b   1.000
_cell.length_c   1.000
_cell.angle_alpha   90.00
_cell.angle_beta   90.00
_cell.angle_gamma   90.00
#
_symmetry.space_group_name_H-M   'P 1'
#
loop_
_entity.id
_entity.type
_entity.pdbx_description
1 polymer ?
#
loop_
_entity_poly.entity_id
_entity_poly.type
_entity_poly.pdbx_seq_one_letter_code
_entity_poly.pdbx_strand_id
1 'polypeptide(L)'
;MRYSAHIYMHGKHGQWLTPIYPRIGDIGRYLRRAFDSKMFDHHDEAEIKEIVVLKARRGKMPIIHGYYDLRGDRLILDRSKPADLNNLFYGLV
;
A
#
# COMPACT_ATOMS: atom_id res chain seq x y z
N MET A 1 2.00 -13.41 9.71
CA MET A 1 1.12 -12.56 8.87
C MET A 1 1.89 -12.14 7.63
N ARG A 2 1.19 -11.83 6.53
CA ARG A 2 1.79 -11.39 5.26
C ARG A 2 1.02 -10.18 4.74
N TYR A 3 1.74 -9.25 4.12
CA TYR A 3 1.25 -7.95 3.72
C TYR A 3 1.63 -7.66 2.27
N SER A 4 0.78 -6.94 1.56
CA SER A 4 1.10 -6.30 0.28
C SER A 4 0.51 -4.89 0.29
N ALA A 5 0.82 -4.07 -0.70
CA ALA A 5 0.20 -2.77 -0.85
C ALA A 5 -0.30 -2.55 -2.27
N HIS A 6 -1.50 -1.97 -2.38
CA HIS A 6 -1.94 -1.27 -3.59
C HIS A 6 -1.52 0.19 -3.49
N ILE A 7 -0.86 0.67 -4.52
CA ILE A 7 -0.40 2.05 -4.65
C ILE A 7 -1.25 2.68 -5.74
N TYR A 8 -1.99 3.72 -5.38
CA TYR A 8 -2.76 4.54 -6.29
C TYR A 8 -2.00 5.83 -6.54
N MET A 9 -1.74 6.12 -7.82
CA MET A 9 -1.08 7.36 -8.24
C MET A 9 -2.14 8.38 -8.69
N HIS A 10 -1.81 9.67 -8.68
CA HIS A 10 -2.63 10.72 -9.24
C HIS A 10 -2.72 10.60 -10.79
N GLY A 11 -3.67 11.31 -11.42
CA GLY A 11 -3.77 11.38 -12.88
C GLY A 11 -4.13 10.06 -13.60
N LYS A 12 -3.54 9.83 -14.78
CA LYS A 12 -3.69 8.58 -15.57
C LYS A 12 -2.62 7.54 -15.22
N HIS A 13 -1.91 7.72 -14.11
CA HIS A 13 -0.64 7.05 -13.80
C HIS A 13 -0.80 5.62 -13.23
N GLY A 14 -2.03 5.09 -13.23
CA GLY A 14 -2.31 3.69 -12.96
C GLY A 14 -2.30 3.29 -11.49
N GLN A 15 -2.36 1.98 -11.25
CA GLN A 15 -2.29 1.36 -9.94
C GLN A 15 -1.21 0.28 -9.94
N TRP A 16 -0.51 0.12 -8.83
CA TRP A 16 0.55 -0.87 -8.68
C TRP A 16 0.32 -1.75 -7.46
N LEU A 17 0.64 -3.04 -7.58
CA LEU A 17 0.61 -4.00 -6.47
C LEU A 17 2.02 -4.43 -6.09
N THR A 18 2.39 -4.26 -4.83
CA THR A 18 3.68 -4.74 -4.34
C THR A 18 3.70 -6.26 -4.21
N PRO A 19 4.89 -6.89 -4.22
CA PRO A 19 5.05 -8.25 -3.73
C PRO A 19 4.54 -8.41 -2.30
N ILE A 20 4.43 -9.66 -1.87
CA ILE A 20 3.99 -10.00 -0.52
C ILE A 20 5.20 -10.04 0.42
N TYR A 21 5.11 -9.30 1.52
CA TYR A 21 6.15 -9.17 2.53
C TYR A 21 5.68 -9.65 3.91
N PRO A 22 6.60 -10.11 4.77
CA PRO A 22 6.27 -10.49 6.14
C PRO A 22 6.00 -9.28 7.05
N ARG A 23 6.55 -8.10 6.74
CA ARG A 23 6.39 -6.87 7.53
C ARG A 23 6.02 -5.68 6.64
N ILE A 24 5.23 -4.76 7.18
CA ILE A 24 4.84 -3.51 6.48
C ILE A 24 6.07 -2.63 6.19
N GLY A 25 7.05 -2.60 7.09
CA GLY A 25 8.29 -1.85 6.84
C GLY A 25 9.10 -2.35 5.63
N ASP A 26 8.93 -3.61 5.23
CA ASP A 26 9.58 -4.13 4.01
C ASP A 26 8.96 -3.53 2.75
N ILE A 27 7.66 -3.19 2.80
CA ILE A 27 6.96 -2.50 1.72
C ILE A 27 7.54 -1.10 1.55
N GLY A 28 7.72 -0.33 2.63
CA GLY A 28 8.34 1.00 2.56
C GLY A 28 9.74 0.99 1.95
N ARG A 29 10.58 0.02 2.36
CA ARG A 29 11.92 -0.16 1.77
C ARG A 29 11.89 -0.58 0.31
N TYR A 30 10.92 -1.42 -0.09
CA TYR A 30 10.70 -1.78 -1.48
C TYR A 30 10.33 -0.55 -2.31
N LEU A 31 9.38 0.26 -1.84
CA LEU A 31 8.94 1.47 -2.54
C LEU A 31 10.09 2.44 -2.73
N ARG A 32 10.86 2.73 -1.68
CA ARG A 32 12.05 3.60 -1.77
C ARG A 32 13.01 3.12 -2.84
N ARG A 33 13.35 1.83 -2.83
CA ARG A 33 14.22 1.23 -3.85
C ARG A 33 13.62 1.33 -5.25
N ALA A 34 12.32 1.10 -5.40
CA ALA A 34 11.63 1.14 -6.68
C ALA A 34 11.54 2.59 -7.25
N PHE A 35 11.40 3.60 -6.40
CA PHE A 35 11.52 5.00 -6.81
C PHE A 35 12.96 5.37 -7.16
N ASP A 36 13.95 4.98 -6.32
CA ASP A 36 15.37 5.24 -6.57
C ASP A 36 15.86 4.59 -7.87
N SER A 37 15.38 3.38 -8.16
CA SER A 37 15.72 2.62 -9.37
C SER A 37 14.87 2.99 -10.58
N LYS A 38 13.95 3.95 -10.44
CA LYS A 38 13.07 4.39 -11.53
C LYS A 38 12.24 3.23 -12.13
N MET A 39 11.85 2.26 -11.29
CA MET A 39 11.06 1.09 -11.69
C MET A 39 9.60 1.40 -12.01
N PHE A 40 9.07 2.49 -11.45
CA PHE A 40 7.76 3.01 -11.83
C PHE A 40 7.94 3.89 -13.07
N ASP A 41 7.09 3.79 -14.08
CA ASP A 41 7.09 4.73 -15.24
C ASP A 41 7.01 6.20 -14.79
N HIS A 42 6.52 6.44 -13.57
CA HIS A 42 6.41 7.73 -12.91
C HIS A 42 7.20 7.71 -11.60
N HIS A 43 8.30 8.46 -11.57
CA HIS A 43 9.33 8.36 -10.53
C HIS A 43 9.12 9.28 -9.32
N ASP A 44 8.03 10.06 -9.31
CA ASP A 44 7.79 11.04 -8.24
C ASP A 44 6.91 10.45 -7.14
N GLU A 45 7.46 10.40 -5.93
CA GLU A 45 6.74 10.03 -4.72
C GLU A 45 5.58 11.00 -4.42
N ALA A 46 5.66 12.25 -4.88
CA ALA A 46 4.60 13.26 -4.73
C ALA A 46 3.33 12.90 -5.51
N GLU A 47 3.42 12.01 -6.50
CA GLU A 47 2.28 11.54 -7.29
C GLU A 47 1.52 10.40 -6.60
N ILE A 48 2.00 9.89 -5.46
CA ILE A 48 1.26 8.89 -4.69
C ILE A 48 0.01 9.54 -4.11
N LYS A 49 -1.15 9.12 -4.60
CA LYS A 49 -2.46 9.51 -4.06
C LYS A 49 -2.78 8.74 -2.79
N GLU A 50 -2.51 7.43 -2.79
CA GLU A 50 -2.89 6.56 -1.67
C GLU A 50 -2.09 5.26 -1.67
N ILE A 51 -1.66 4.81 -0.49
CA ILE A 51 -1.11 3.45 -0.29
C ILE A 51 -2.06 2.67 0.60
N VAL A 52 -2.66 1.63 0.06
CA VAL A 52 -3.56 0.72 0.79
C VAL A 52 -2.80 -0.55 1.10
N VAL A 53 -2.45 -0.74 2.37
CA VAL A 53 -1.80 -1.98 2.81
C VAL A 53 -2.88 -3.05 3.04
N LEU A 54 -2.68 -4.20 2.43
CA LEU A 54 -3.52 -5.38 2.54
C LEU A 54 -2.87 -6.40 3.47
N LYS A 55 -3.69 -7.10 4.26
CA LYS A 55 -3.28 -8.20 5.12
C LYS A 55 -3.84 -9.51 4.55
N ALA A 56 -2.94 -10.40 4.16
CA ALA A 56 -3.32 -11.71 3.65
C ALA A 56 -3.95 -12.57 4.77
N ARG A 57 -4.98 -13.34 4.39
CA ARG A 57 -5.67 -14.30 5.26
C ARG A 57 -5.64 -15.67 4.60
N ARG A 58 -5.37 -16.72 5.38
CA ARG A 58 -5.28 -18.09 4.85
C ARG A 58 -6.66 -18.53 4.34
N GLY A 59 -6.75 -18.86 3.05
CA GLY A 59 -7.98 -19.35 2.42
C GLY A 59 -9.12 -18.32 2.33
N LYS A 60 -8.83 -17.02 2.51
CA LYS A 60 -9.81 -15.93 2.43
C LYS A 60 -9.23 -14.76 1.63
N MET A 61 -10.10 -13.88 1.15
CA MET A 61 -9.67 -12.62 0.56
C MET A 61 -8.84 -11.78 1.55
N PRO A 62 -7.79 -11.08 1.07
CA PRO A 62 -7.07 -10.10 1.87
C PRO A 62 -8.02 -9.02 2.37
N ILE A 63 -7.74 -8.52 3.58
CA ILE A 63 -8.46 -7.37 4.15
C ILE A 63 -7.57 -6.13 4.07
N ILE A 64 -8.18 -4.96 4.04
CA ILE A 64 -7.48 -3.70 4.22
C ILE A 64 -6.94 -3.67 5.65
N HIS A 65 -5.62 -3.59 5.78
CA HIS A 65 -4.98 -3.36 7.08
C HIS A 65 -5.03 -1.88 7.46
N GLY A 66 -4.84 -1.00 6.49
CA GLY A 66 -4.78 0.43 6.73
C GLY A 66 -4.30 1.20 5.50
N TYR A 67 -4.48 2.51 5.59
CA TYR A 67 -4.00 3.48 4.62
C TYR A 67 -2.69 4.06 5.14
N TYR A 68 -1.73 4.29 4.25
CA TYR A 68 -0.39 4.69 4.64
C TYR A 68 0.13 5.81 3.74
N ASP A 69 0.95 6.66 4.35
CA ASP A 69 1.78 7.62 3.66
C ASP A 69 3.22 7.10 3.62
N LEU A 70 3.90 7.30 2.49
CA LEU A 70 5.34 7.10 2.41
C LEU A 70 6.05 8.32 2.97
N ARG A 71 7.00 8.10 3.90
CA ARG A 71 7.90 9.13 4.43
C ARG A 71 9.31 8.56 4.41
N GLY A 72 10.03 8.81 3.32
CA GLY A 72 11.35 8.22 3.09
C GLY A 72 11.25 6.72 2.84
N ASP A 73 11.78 5.90 3.74
CA ASP A 73 11.72 4.43 3.66
C ASP A 73 10.63 3.80 4.54
N ARG A 74 9.80 4.63 5.18
CA ARG A 74 8.79 4.20 6.16
C ARG A 74 7.37 4.46 5.66
N LEU A 75 6.50 3.50 5.92
CA LEU A 75 5.06 3.67 5.80
C LEU A 75 4.49 4.12 7.14
N ILE A 76 3.86 5.30 7.16
CA ILE A 76 3.18 5.85 8.33
C ILE A 76 1.68 5.64 8.18
N LEU A 77 1.05 5.03 9.18
CA LEU A 77 -0.39 4.77 9.17
C LEU A 77 -1.16 6.09 9.20
N ASP A 78 -1.97 6.32 8.16
CA ASP A 78 -2.97 7.39 8.12
C ASP A 78 -4.19 6.95 8.94
N ARG A 79 -4.37 7.60 10.10
CA ARG A 79 -5.47 7.32 11.03
C ARG A 79 -6.76 8.04 10.67
N SER A 80 -6.75 8.94 9.68
CA SER A 80 -7.95 9.66 9.24
C SER A 80 -8.90 8.76 8.44
N LYS A 81 -8.41 7.64 7.90
CA LYS A 81 -9.16 6.69 7.07
C LYS A 81 -9.44 5.38 7.82
N PRO A 82 -10.70 5.08 8.16
CA PRO A 82 -11.02 3.89 8.94
C PRO A 82 -11.02 2.61 8.07
N ALA A 83 -9.98 1.80 8.21
CA ALA A 83 -9.82 0.54 7.48
C ALA A 83 -10.96 -0.46 7.73
N ASP A 84 -11.43 -0.55 8.97
CA ASP A 84 -12.48 -1.50 9.36
C ASP A 84 -13.83 -1.16 8.71
N LEU A 85 -14.16 0.13 8.60
CA LEU A 85 -15.36 0.59 7.90
C LEU A 85 -15.28 0.24 6.41
N ASN A 86 -14.13 0.46 5.77
CA ASN A 86 -13.96 0.11 4.35
C ASN A 86 -14.03 -1.39 4.12
N ASN A 87 -13.43 -2.21 5.01
CA ASN A 87 -13.59 -3.66 4.95
C ASN A 87 -15.07 -4.08 5.06
N LEU A 88 -15.87 -3.42 5.91
CA LEU A 88 -17.30 -3.70 6.05
C LEU A 88 -18.07 -3.34 4.77
N PHE A 89 -17.82 -2.16 4.18
CA PHE A 89 -18.45 -1.76 2.92
C PHE A 89 -18.09 -2.71 1.76
N TYR A 90 -16.89 -3.29 1.76
CA TYR A 90 -16.46 -4.28 0.77
C TYR A 90 -16.83 -5.73 1.14
N GLY A 91 -17.52 -5.98 2.26
CA GLY A 91 -17.91 -7.33 2.69
C GLY A 91 -16.73 -8.26 3.03
N LEU A 92 -15.60 -7.70 3.47
CA LEU A 92 -14.36 -8.43 3.73
C LEU A 92 -14.19 -8.92 5.18
N VAL A 93 -15.04 -8.43 6.09
CA VAL A 93 -15.12 -8.79 7.51
C VAL A 93 -16.27 -9.74 7.80
#